data_AF-A0A4D4LMY0-F1
#
_entry.id   AF-A0A4D4LMY0-F1
#
_cell.length_a   1.000
_cell.length_b   1.000
_cell.length_c   1.000
_cell.angle_alpha   90.00
_cell.angle_beta   90.00
_cell.angle_gamma   90.00
#
_symmetry.space_group_name_H-M   'P 1'
#
loop_
_entity.id
_entity.type
_entity.pdbx_description
1 polymer ?
#
loop_
_entity_poly.entity_id
_entity_poly.type
_entity_poly.pdbx_seq_one_letter_code
_entity_poly.pdbx_strand_id
1 'polypeptide(L)'
;MLERACSDAGFTPRIGYESTALSSIRAIASAGLGVALLPHPALVVPGPPVRVLQIGPALRRSISLVRSADRYHSFAARALTSLLRTRLAELVPPT
;
A
#
# COMPACT_ATOMS: atom_id res chain seq x y z
N MET A 1 -2.66 -6.15 9.72
CA MET A 1 -1.25 -5.70 9.66
C MET A 1 -1.00 -4.61 10.68
N LEU A 2 -1.72 -3.49 10.62
CA LEU A 2 -1.62 -2.39 11.59
C LEU A 2 -1.74 -2.87 13.04
N GLU A 3 -2.81 -3.59 13.37
CA GLU A 3 -3.04 -4.12 14.73
C GLU A 3 -1.88 -4.97 15.24
N ARG A 4 -1.35 -5.87 14.40
CA ARG A 4 -0.18 -6.70 14.76
C ARG A 4 1.06 -5.85 14.99
N ALA A 5 1.35 -4.90 14.09
CA ALA A 5 2.50 -4.01 14.25
C ALA A 5 2.41 -3.15 15.53
N CYS A 6 1.22 -2.64 15.87
CA CYS A 6 1.00 -1.93 17.12
C CYS A 6 1.16 -2.85 18.34
N SER A 7 0.60 -4.06 18.27
CA SER A 7 0.72 -5.08 19.32
C SER A 7 2.18 -5.48 19.56
N ASP A 8 2.96 -5.69 18.50
CA ASP A 8 4.39 -6.01 18.58
C ASP A 8 5.19 -4.84 19.19
N ALA A 9 4.73 -3.61 19.00
CA ALA A 9 5.26 -2.41 19.64
C ALA A 9 4.69 -2.16 21.05
N GLY A 10 3.86 -3.05 21.58
CA GLY A 10 3.35 -3.00 22.96
C GLY A 10 2.16 -2.07 23.19
N PHE A 11 1.41 -1.69 22.15
CA PHE A 11 0.22 -0.85 22.30
C PHE A 11 -0.95 -1.27 21.40
N THR A 12 -2.17 -0.89 21.77
CA THR A 12 -3.37 -1.06 20.93
C THR A 12 -3.71 0.26 20.24
N PRO A 13 -3.91 0.29 18.91
CA PRO A 13 -4.21 1.54 18.22
C PRO A 13 -5.62 2.02 18.56
N ARG A 14 -5.77 3.33 18.80
CA ARG A 14 -7.09 3.96 18.95
C ARG A 14 -7.58 4.45 17.59
N ILE A 15 -8.51 3.71 16.98
CA ILE A 15 -9.04 4.03 15.66
C ILE A 15 -10.13 5.09 15.78
N GLY A 16 -9.83 6.32 15.36
CA GLY A 16 -10.82 7.41 15.31
C GLY A 16 -11.62 7.45 14.00
N TYR A 17 -10.99 7.03 12.90
CA TYR A 17 -11.58 7.04 11.55
C TYR A 17 -11.08 5.85 10.74
N GLU A 18 -11.94 5.34 9.86
CA GLU A 18 -11.63 4.25 8.93
C GLU A 18 -12.15 4.59 7.53
N SER A 19 -11.37 4.27 6.50
CA SER A 19 -11.77 4.45 5.10
C SER A 19 -10.97 3.51 4.19
N THR A 20 -11.57 3.10 3.08
CA THR A 20 -10.88 2.34 2.02
C THR A 20 -10.17 3.26 1.03
N ALA A 21 -10.49 4.55 1.02
CA ALA A 21 -9.89 5.55 0.13
C ALA A 21 -8.67 6.20 0.80
N LEU A 22 -7.48 5.96 0.26
CA LEU A 22 -6.23 6.52 0.79
C LEU A 22 -6.20 8.06 0.74
N SER A 23 -6.87 8.67 -0.24
CA SER A 23 -7.02 10.13 -0.35
C SER A 23 -7.80 10.71 0.84
N SER A 24 -8.90 10.06 1.24
CA SER A 24 -9.69 10.45 2.41
C SER A 24 -8.88 10.33 3.70
N ILE A 25 -8.15 9.22 3.87
CA ILE A 25 -7.26 9.03 5.03
C ILE A 25 -6.21 10.15 5.11
N ARG A 26 -5.58 10.49 3.97
CA ARG A 26 -4.59 11.58 3.90
C ARG A 26 -5.22 12.93 4.23
N ALA A 27 -6.43 13.21 3.77
CA ALA A 27 -7.15 14.44 4.07
C ALA A 27 -7.45 14.58 5.58
N ILE A 28 -7.90 13.50 6.23
CA ILE A 28 -8.16 13.46 7.68
C ILE A 28 -6.88 13.78 8.47
N ALA A 29 -5.76 13.16 8.10
CA ALA A 29 -4.47 13.45 8.74
C ALA A 29 -4.00 14.90 8.49
N SER A 30 -4.16 15.40 7.27
CA SER A 30 -3.84 16.79 6.90
C SER A 30 -4.68 17.81 7.67
N ALA A 31 -5.91 17.45 8.04
CA ALA A 31 -6.81 18.28 8.85
C ALA A 31 -6.48 18.29 10.35
N GLY A 32 -5.44 17.55 10.78
CA GLY A 32 -5.02 17.49 12.19
C GLY A 32 -5.90 16.62 13.09
N LEU A 33 -6.78 15.78 12.49
CA LEU A 33 -7.69 14.90 13.23
C LEU A 33 -7.02 13.62 13.76
N GLY A 34 -5.72 13.44 13.47
CA GLY A 34 -4.94 12.29 13.93
C GLY A 34 -3.73 12.03 13.05
N VAL A 35 -3.24 10.78 13.11
CA VAL A 35 -2.15 10.27 12.28
C VAL A 35 -2.67 9.12 11.41
N ALA A 36 -2.01 8.89 10.28
CA ALA A 36 -2.38 7.85 9.34
C ALA A 36 -1.16 7.04 8.90
N LEU A 37 -1.36 5.72 8.76
CA LEU A 37 -0.42 4.85 8.08
C LEU A 37 -0.79 4.77 6.59
N LEU A 38 0.07 5.30 5.72
CA LEU A 38 -0.15 5.33 4.27
C LEU A 38 0.97 4.59 3.54
N PRO A 39 0.66 3.81 2.48
CA PRO A 39 1.71 3.25 1.63
C PRO A 39 2.37 4.39 0.81
N HIS A 40 3.65 4.22 0.48
CA HIS A 40 4.43 5.24 -0.23
C HIS A 40 3.76 5.82 -1.50
N PRO A 41 3.07 5.02 -2.36
CA PRO A 41 2.36 5.55 -3.51
C PRO A 41 1.29 6.59 -3.18
N ALA A 42 0.67 6.54 -1.99
CA ALA A 42 -0.33 7.55 -1.59
C ALA A 42 0.29 8.91 -1.22
N LEU A 43 1.61 8.95 -1.03
CA LEU A 43 2.37 10.16 -0.73
C LEU A 43 2.82 10.89 -1.99
N VAL A 44 3.08 10.14 -3.08
CA VAL A 44 3.59 10.72 -4.35
C VAL A 44 2.47 11.32 -5.22
N VAL A 45 1.22 10.92 -5.01
CA VAL A 45 0.07 11.51 -5.70
C VAL A 45 -0.23 12.90 -5.13
N PRO A 46 -0.58 13.91 -5.97
CA PRO A 46 -1.02 15.22 -5.49
C PRO A 46 -2.17 15.11 -4.47
N GLY A 47 -2.10 15.90 -3.40
CA GLY A 47 -3.13 15.88 -2.36
C GLY A 47 -2.77 16.77 -1.18
N PRO A 48 -3.64 16.83 -0.15
CA PRO A 48 -3.43 17.66 1.03
C PRO A 48 -2.05 17.43 1.69
N PRO A 49 -1.38 18.49 2.16
CA PRO A 49 -0.03 18.37 2.70
C PRO A 49 -0.04 17.58 4.02
N VAL A 50 0.91 16.65 4.15
CA VAL A 50 1.13 15.89 5.38
C VAL A 50 2.62 15.86 5.70
N ARG A 51 2.97 15.87 6.99
CA ARG A 51 4.34 15.59 7.43
C ARG A 51 4.52 14.07 7.49
N VAL A 52 5.51 13.57 6.77
CA VAL A 52 5.83 12.13 6.77
C VAL A 52 6.80 11.83 7.90
N LEU A 53 6.45 10.86 8.74
CA LEU A 53 7.32 10.31 9.77
C LEU A 53 7.84 8.94 9.31
N GLN A 54 9.14 8.73 9.42
CA GLN A 54 9.71 7.40 9.23
C GLN A 54 9.40 6.56 10.47
N ILE A 55 8.83 5.37 10.25
CA ILE A 55 8.52 4.41 11.31
C ILE A 55 9.38 3.16 11.12
N GLY A 56 9.87 2.60 12.23
CA GLY A 56 10.63 1.36 12.25
C GLY A 56 9.92 0.32 13.14
N PRO A 57 9.94 -0.97 12.76
CA PRO A 57 10.43 -1.53 11.49
C PRO A 57 9.51 -1.20 10.29
N ALA A 58 10.05 -1.29 9.07
CA ALA A 58 9.31 -0.97 7.86
C ALA A 58 8.15 -1.96 7.64
N LEU A 59 6.93 -1.41 7.52
CA LEU A 59 5.73 -2.18 7.23
C LEU A 59 5.62 -2.43 5.72
N ARG A 60 5.82 -3.70 5.31
CA ARG A 60 5.72 -4.13 3.91
C ARG A 60 4.39 -4.80 3.60
N ARG A 61 3.77 -4.38 2.49
CA ARG A 61 2.61 -5.06 1.89
C ARG A 61 2.96 -5.44 0.45
N SER A 62 2.70 -6.68 0.06
CA SER A 62 2.86 -7.14 -1.31
C SER A 62 1.57 -6.94 -2.11
N ILE A 63 1.73 -6.67 -3.41
CA ILE A 63 0.68 -6.74 -4.43
C ILE A 63 1.13 -7.83 -5.39
N SER A 64 0.23 -8.77 -5.70
CA SER A 64 0.56 -9.94 -6.52
C SER A 64 -0.36 -10.03 -7.72
N LEU A 65 0.21 -10.38 -8.87
CA LEU A 65 -0.54 -10.77 -10.05
C LEU A 65 -0.95 -12.24 -9.92
N VAL A 66 -2.26 -12.51 -9.83
CA VAL A 66 -2.81 -13.85 -9.69
C VAL A 66 -3.55 -14.23 -10.97
N ARG A 67 -3.32 -15.45 -11.45
CA ARG A 67 -4.05 -16.06 -12.56
C ARG A 67 -4.50 -17.46 -12.16
N SER A 68 -5.65 -17.90 -12.67
CA SER A 68 -6.05 -19.31 -12.54
C SER A 68 -5.11 -20.19 -13.37
N ALA A 69 -4.70 -21.34 -12.82
CA ALA A 69 -3.87 -22.30 -13.54
C ALA A 69 -4.64 -23.00 -14.68
N ASP A 70 -5.94 -23.24 -14.46
CA ASP A 70 -6.77 -24.11 -15.30
C ASP A 70 -7.66 -23.36 -16.30
N ARG A 71 -7.67 -22.02 -16.28
CA ARG A 71 -8.48 -21.21 -17.21
C ARG A 71 -7.68 -20.83 -18.46
N TYR A 72 -8.38 -20.81 -19.60
CA TYR A 72 -7.86 -20.19 -20.81
C TYR A 72 -7.52 -18.71 -20.56
N HIS A 73 -6.32 -18.31 -21.00
CA HIS A 73 -5.89 -16.91 -20.98
C HIS A 73 -5.89 -16.37 -22.39
N SER A 74 -6.64 -15.29 -22.62
CA SER A 74 -6.62 -14.58 -23.89
C SER A 74 -5.20 -14.11 -24.25
N PHE A 75 -4.96 -13.88 -25.54
CA PHE A 75 -3.69 -13.32 -26.01
C PHE A 75 -3.36 -11.99 -25.30
N ALA A 76 -4.36 -11.13 -25.09
CA ALA A 76 -4.22 -9.89 -24.35
C ALA A 76 -3.78 -10.13 -22.89
N ALA A 77 -4.39 -11.09 -22.18
CA ALA A 77 -4.02 -11.41 -20.80
C ALA A 77 -2.58 -11.94 -20.68
N ARG A 78 -2.17 -12.80 -21.62
CA ARG A 78 -0.79 -13.30 -21.70
C ARG A 78 0.21 -12.16 -21.99
N ALA A 79 -0.12 -11.30 -22.95
CA ALA A 79 0.71 -10.14 -23.29
C ALA A 79 0.87 -9.19 -22.10
N LEU A 80 -0.23 -8.85 -21.42
CA LEU A 80 -0.21 -8.03 -20.22
C LEU A 80 0.60 -8.67 -19.10
N THR A 81 0.45 -9.98 -18.86
CA THR A 81 1.22 -10.70 -17.84
C THR A 81 2.72 -10.65 -18.15
N SER A 82 3.11 -10.85 -19.41
CA SER A 82 4.50 -10.75 -19.83
C SER A 82 5.05 -9.35 -19.59
N LEU A 83 4.30 -8.32 -20.00
CA LEU A 83 4.68 -6.93 -19.83
C LEU A 83 4.83 -6.55 -18.34
N LEU A 84 3.86 -6.91 -17.50
CA LEU A 84 3.90 -6.63 -16.07
C LEU A 84 5.07 -7.33 -15.38
N ARG A 85 5.40 -8.57 -15.75
CA ARG A 85 6.58 -9.26 -15.20
C ARG A 85 7.88 -8.54 -15.52
N THR A 86 8.06 -8.12 -16.77
CA THR A 86 9.25 -7.36 -17.18
C THR A 86 9.34 -6.04 -16.41
N ARG A 87 8.25 -5.27 -16.34
CA ARG A 87 8.24 -3.96 -15.67
C ARG A 87 8.38 -4.04 -14.15
N LEU A 88 7.79 -5.04 -13.52
CA LEU A 88 7.91 -5.20 -12.07
C LEU A 88 9.33 -5.63 -11.64
N ALA A 89 10.07 -6.37 -12.49
CA ALA A 89 11.47 -6.68 -12.22
C ALA A 89 12.38 -5.44 -12.25
N GLU A 90 12.02 -4.40 -13.02
CA GLU A 90 12.72 -3.11 -13.05
C GLU A 90 12.42 -2.27 -11.80
N LEU A 91 11.20 -2.36 -11.25
CA LEU A 91 10.73 -1.56 -10.11
C LEU A 91 11.10 -2.14 -8.74
N VAL A 92 11.32 -3.45 -8.67
CA VAL A 92 11.70 -4.15 -7.45
C VAL A 92 12.98 -4.92 -7.76
N PRO A 93 14.18 -4.40 -7.42
CA PRO A 93 15.41 -5.15 -7.60
C PRO A 93 15.31 -6.49 -6.85
N PRO A 94 15.90 -7.59 -7.39
CA PRO A 94 15.85 -8.88 -6.74
C PRO A 94 16.41 -8.75 -5.32
N THR A 95 15.65 -9.27 -4.36
CA THR A 95 15.97 -9.22 -2.92
C THR A 95 17.01 -10.27 -2.58
#